data_AF-A0A0G0KHK1-F1
#
_entry.id   AF-A0A0G0KHK1-F1
#
_cell.length_a   1.000
_cell.length_b   1.000
_cell.length_c   1.000
_cell.angle_alpha   90.00
_cell.angle_beta   90.00
_cell.angle_gamma   90.00
#
_symmetry.space_group_name_H-M   'P 1'
#
loop_
_entity.id
_entity.type
_entity.pdbx_description
1 polymer ?
#
loop_
_entity_poly.entity_id
_entity_poly.type
_entity_poly.pdbx_seq_one_letter_code
_entity_poly.pdbx_strand_id
1 'polypeptide(L)'
;SRYGVIAMASSLDCIGHFSKTAADIKKVFEITKGRDLKDATLDEKSYNKKLTNMVIGVPDEFFQNGLSDEVSLNIKKAISLFEKNGVKFNKINLPHTKYGISVYYIIQPAEVSSNLSRYDGIRYGKGRDAFSEEAKRRIMLGTYVLSSGYYDAYYLKAMKVRSVIIREIDQAFKSCDAIIAPVSTTPPFKLGEKISDPLKMYLTDIYAATANLAGIPSLAIPFGFTNDGMPLGFQIMGPRYSENLLFHLAENFEAYSNYTIKNPDIYNL
;
A
#
# COMPACT_ATOMS: atom_id res chain seq x y z
N SER A 1 0.06 -14.85 -8.23
CA SER A 1 1.41 -15.42 -8.35
C SER A 1 2.43 -14.31 -8.53
N ARG A 2 3.65 -14.53 -8.05
CA ARG A 2 4.84 -13.68 -8.28
C ARG A 2 5.84 -14.35 -9.21
N TYR A 3 5.54 -15.55 -9.72
CA TYR A 3 6.36 -16.19 -10.74
C TYR A 3 6.40 -15.33 -12.00
N GLY A 4 7.61 -15.00 -12.47
CA GLY A 4 7.83 -14.09 -13.59
C GLY A 4 7.93 -12.60 -13.21
N VAL A 5 7.66 -12.22 -11.96
CA VAL A 5 7.91 -10.87 -11.45
C VAL A 5 9.39 -10.73 -11.10
N ILE A 6 10.02 -9.63 -11.55
CA ILE A 6 11.34 -9.25 -11.06
C ILE A 6 11.20 -8.84 -9.60
N ALA A 7 11.67 -9.70 -8.70
CA ALA A 7 11.54 -9.49 -7.26
C ALA A 7 12.30 -8.25 -6.80
N MET A 8 11.60 -7.40 -6.04
CA MET A 8 12.18 -6.33 -5.25
C MET A 8 12.33 -6.82 -3.80
N ALA A 9 11.23 -6.90 -3.05
CA ALA A 9 11.19 -7.49 -1.73
C ALA A 9 10.19 -8.65 -1.70
N SER A 10 10.70 -9.87 -1.76
CA SER A 10 9.93 -11.10 -1.89
C SER A 10 8.86 -11.30 -0.81
N SER A 11 8.96 -10.73 0.38
CA SER A 11 7.93 -10.83 1.42
C SER A 11 6.88 -9.71 1.39
N LEU A 12 7.02 -8.75 0.47
CA LEU A 12 6.20 -7.53 0.36
C LEU A 12 5.60 -7.33 -1.04
N ASP A 13 6.26 -7.87 -2.08
CA ASP A 13 5.87 -7.74 -3.48
C ASP A 13 4.52 -8.42 -3.75
N CYS A 14 3.62 -7.71 -4.43
CA CYS A 14 2.37 -8.26 -4.95
C CYS A 14 2.02 -7.54 -6.26
N ILE A 15 1.48 -8.27 -7.23
CA ILE A 15 0.95 -7.67 -8.46
C ILE A 15 -0.39 -7.01 -8.14
N GLY A 16 -0.56 -5.76 -8.56
CA GLY A 16 -1.82 -5.04 -8.51
C GLY A 16 -2.33 -4.68 -9.91
N HIS A 17 -3.54 -4.12 -9.96
CA HIS A 17 -4.19 -3.70 -11.20
C HIS A 17 -4.66 -2.25 -11.10
N PHE A 18 -4.60 -1.54 -12.21
CA PHE A 18 -5.11 -0.19 -12.35
C PHE A 18 -6.20 -0.18 -13.41
N SER A 19 -7.30 0.49 -13.12
CA SER A 19 -8.35 0.74 -14.10
C SER A 19 -9.08 2.05 -13.74
N LYS A 20 -10.02 2.45 -14.58
CA LYS A 20 -10.89 3.60 -14.34
C LYS A 20 -11.98 3.32 -13.30
N THR A 21 -12.44 2.07 -13.18
CA THR A 21 -13.56 1.71 -12.29
C THR A 21 -13.23 0.51 -11.41
N ALA A 22 -13.88 0.42 -10.25
CA ALA A 22 -13.79 -0.74 -9.38
C ALA A 22 -14.26 -2.02 -10.09
N ALA A 23 -15.33 -1.92 -10.88
CA ALA A 23 -15.89 -3.04 -11.64
C ALA A 23 -14.90 -3.62 -12.66
N ASP A 24 -14.12 -2.76 -13.35
CA ASP A 24 -13.13 -3.22 -14.32
C ASP A 24 -11.88 -3.79 -13.64
N ILE A 25 -11.42 -3.22 -12.52
CA ILE A 25 -10.34 -3.81 -11.72
C ILE A 25 -10.73 -5.21 -11.26
N LYS A 26 -11.96 -5.38 -10.76
CA LYS A 26 -12.49 -6.67 -10.31
C LYS A 26 -12.47 -7.71 -11.41
N LYS A 27 -12.89 -7.37 -12.64
CA LYS A 27 -12.82 -8.30 -13.79
C LYS A 27 -11.39 -8.77 -14.06
N VAL A 28 -10.41 -7.86 -14.04
CA VAL A 28 -9.00 -8.22 -14.24
C VAL A 28 -8.51 -9.09 -13.09
N PHE A 29 -8.85 -8.74 -11.85
CA PHE A 29 -8.49 -9.53 -10.67
C PHE A 29 -9.04 -10.95 -10.72
N GLU A 30 -10.29 -11.15 -11.14
CA GLU A 30 -10.87 -12.50 -11.28
C GLU A 30 -10.11 -13.37 -12.30
N ILE A 31 -9.50 -12.76 -13.31
CA ILE A 31 -8.71 -13.47 -14.33
C ILE A 31 -7.31 -13.83 -13.80
N THR A 32 -6.71 -12.95 -13.00
CA THR A 32 -5.29 -13.06 -12.59
C THR A 32 -5.11 -13.72 -11.23
N LYS A 33 -6.14 -13.75 -10.38
CA LYS A 33 -6.09 -14.39 -9.07
C LYS A 33 -6.08 -15.92 -9.20
N GLY A 34 -5.55 -16.58 -8.17
CA GLY A 34 -5.62 -18.04 -8.05
C GLY A 34 -4.26 -18.68 -7.86
N ARG A 35 -4.29 -20.02 -7.82
CA ARG A 35 -3.13 -20.87 -7.59
C ARG A 35 -2.18 -20.83 -8.79
N ASP A 36 -0.89 -20.90 -8.51
CA ASP A 36 0.17 -21.17 -9.48
C ASP A 36 1.16 -22.14 -8.86
N LEU A 37 1.38 -23.29 -9.50
CA LEU A 37 2.29 -24.33 -9.02
C LEU A 37 3.76 -23.88 -9.02
N LYS A 38 4.07 -22.76 -9.70
CA LYS A 38 5.42 -22.18 -9.75
C LYS A 38 5.69 -21.14 -8.66
N ASP A 39 4.69 -20.85 -7.82
CA ASP A 39 4.82 -19.93 -6.69
C ASP A 39 4.40 -20.60 -5.38
N ALA A 40 5.40 -21.00 -4.59
CA ALA A 40 5.21 -21.66 -3.30
C ALA A 40 4.64 -20.75 -2.20
N THR A 41 4.43 -19.45 -2.46
CA THR A 41 3.95 -18.50 -1.46
C THR A 41 2.44 -18.24 -1.53
N LEU A 42 1.75 -18.90 -2.46
CA LEU A 42 0.30 -18.78 -2.59
C LEU A 42 -0.43 -19.63 -1.55
N ASP A 43 -1.56 -19.10 -1.09
CA ASP A 43 -2.48 -19.75 -0.16
C ASP A 43 -3.88 -19.75 -0.80
N GLU A 44 -4.67 -20.79 -0.54
CA GLU A 44 -6.02 -21.00 -1.12
C GLU A 44 -7.14 -20.58 -0.16
N LYS A 45 -6.81 -19.88 0.93
CA LYS A 45 -7.79 -19.30 1.84
C LYS A 45 -8.71 -18.32 1.12
N SER A 46 -9.94 -18.24 1.61
CA SER A 46 -10.95 -17.30 1.15
C SER A 46 -11.55 -16.55 2.33
N TYR A 47 -11.94 -15.30 2.09
CA TYR A 47 -12.69 -14.49 3.03
C TYR A 47 -14.19 -14.59 2.72
N ASN A 48 -14.95 -15.26 3.58
CA ASN A 48 -16.38 -15.51 3.38
C ASN A 48 -17.19 -14.78 4.47
N LYS A 49 -17.27 -13.45 4.35
CA LYS A 49 -18.19 -12.64 5.17
C LYS A 49 -19.30 -12.08 4.30
N LYS A 50 -20.52 -12.08 4.83
CA LYS A 50 -21.66 -11.45 4.17
C LYS A 50 -21.42 -9.94 4.08
N LEU A 51 -21.55 -9.39 2.88
CA LEU A 51 -21.30 -7.97 2.58
C LEU A 51 -22.55 -7.12 2.89
N THR A 52 -22.94 -7.06 4.16
CA THR A 52 -24.10 -6.29 4.64
C THR A 52 -23.77 -5.63 5.97
N ASN A 53 -24.26 -4.41 6.20
CA ASN A 53 -24.08 -3.66 7.45
C ASN A 53 -22.60 -3.48 7.85
N MET A 54 -21.77 -3.07 6.88
CA MET A 54 -20.33 -2.93 7.08
C MET A 54 -19.96 -1.80 8.04
N VAL A 55 -18.91 -2.03 8.81
CA VAL A 55 -18.26 -1.07 9.71
C VAL A 55 -16.85 -0.80 9.21
N ILE A 56 -16.52 0.46 8.95
CA ILE A 56 -15.18 0.89 8.53
C ILE A 56 -14.44 1.53 9.71
N GLY A 57 -13.25 1.01 10.02
CA GLY A 57 -12.36 1.55 11.03
C GLY A 57 -11.62 2.80 10.54
N VAL A 58 -11.54 3.80 11.40
CA VAL A 58 -10.77 5.03 11.20
C VAL A 58 -9.62 5.05 12.21
N PRO A 59 -8.36 4.82 11.79
CA PRO A 59 -7.20 4.86 12.69
C PRO A 59 -6.88 6.30 13.07
N ASP A 60 -6.89 6.63 14.37
CA ASP A 60 -6.56 7.99 14.81
C ASP A 60 -5.12 8.37 14.36
N GLU A 61 -4.19 7.42 14.33
CA GLU A 61 -2.80 7.62 13.90
C GLU A 61 -2.66 8.08 12.44
N PHE A 62 -3.61 7.74 11.56
CA PHE A 62 -3.53 8.06 10.13
C PHE A 62 -3.95 9.50 9.81
N PHE A 63 -4.51 10.22 10.79
CA PHE A 63 -4.95 11.61 10.65
C PHE A 63 -4.14 12.56 11.54
N GLN A 64 -2.99 12.10 12.05
CA GLN A 64 -2.06 12.88 12.86
C GLN A 64 -0.99 13.58 11.98
N ASN A 65 0.06 14.07 12.64
CA ASN A 65 1.12 14.91 12.09
C ASN A 65 1.63 14.48 10.71
N GLY A 66 1.69 15.42 9.77
CA GLY A 66 2.28 15.23 8.44
C GLY A 66 1.27 14.97 7.31
N LEU A 67 -0.01 14.79 7.61
CA LEU A 67 -1.08 14.75 6.62
C LEU A 67 -1.47 16.17 6.18
N SER A 68 -1.53 16.44 4.88
CA SER A 68 -1.98 17.74 4.39
C SER A 68 -3.48 17.99 4.65
N ASP A 69 -3.85 19.25 4.85
CA ASP A 69 -5.24 19.64 5.09
C ASP A 69 -6.17 19.26 3.93
N GLU A 70 -5.69 19.38 2.68
CA GLU A 70 -6.47 18.99 1.50
C GLU A 70 -6.76 17.48 1.48
N VAL A 71 -5.76 16.65 1.79
CA VAL A 71 -5.95 15.18 1.84
C VAL A 71 -6.85 14.80 3.01
N SER A 72 -6.63 15.40 4.19
CA SER A 72 -7.47 15.19 5.38
C SER A 72 -8.93 15.56 5.12
N LEU A 73 -9.18 16.72 4.51
CA LEU A 73 -10.52 17.18 4.14
C LEU A 73 -11.16 16.26 3.10
N ASN A 74 -10.40 15.78 2.12
CA ASN A 74 -10.90 14.87 1.10
C ASN A 74 -11.41 13.55 1.68
N ILE A 75 -10.65 12.97 2.61
CA ILE A 75 -11.06 11.71 3.26
C ILE A 75 -12.26 11.93 4.18
N LYS A 76 -12.31 13.05 4.91
CA LYS A 76 -13.50 13.42 5.70
C LYS A 76 -14.75 13.52 4.83
N LYS A 77 -14.64 14.07 3.63
CA LYS A 77 -15.74 14.09 2.64
C LYS A 77 -16.13 12.68 2.19
N ALA A 78 -15.15 11.80 1.96
CA ALA A 78 -15.42 10.40 1.60
C ALA A 78 -16.14 9.65 2.73
N ILE A 79 -15.68 9.80 3.98
CA ILE A 79 -16.34 9.24 5.17
C ILE A 79 -17.79 9.74 5.26
N SER A 80 -18.01 11.05 5.16
CA SER A 80 -19.36 11.63 5.22
C SER A 80 -20.28 11.09 4.12
N LEU A 81 -19.75 10.84 2.92
CA LEU A 81 -20.53 10.27 1.83
C LEU A 81 -20.90 8.81 2.10
N PHE A 82 -19.99 8.01 2.64
CA PHE A 82 -20.29 6.64 3.08
C PHE A 82 -21.34 6.62 4.20
N GLU A 83 -21.22 7.49 5.21
CA GLU A 83 -22.17 7.59 6.33
C GLU A 83 -23.57 7.95 5.86
N LYS A 84 -23.70 8.92 4.93
CA LYS A 84 -24.98 9.29 4.32
C LYS A 84 -25.67 8.12 3.60
N ASN A 85 -24.91 7.12 3.18
CA ASN A 85 -25.40 5.92 2.52
C ASN A 85 -25.44 4.69 3.45
N GLY A 86 -25.39 4.91 4.77
CA GLY A 86 -25.66 3.87 5.78
C GLY A 86 -24.46 3.01 6.17
N VAL A 87 -23.26 3.33 5.70
CA VAL A 87 -22.02 2.67 6.17
C VAL A 87 -21.66 3.23 7.55
N LYS A 88 -21.35 2.34 8.49
CA LYS A 88 -20.97 2.74 9.85
C LYS A 88 -19.46 2.93 9.93
N PHE A 89 -19.03 3.83 10.79
CA PHE A 89 -17.62 4.02 11.12
C PHE A 89 -17.38 3.82 12.61
N ASN A 90 -16.22 3.31 12.97
CA ASN A 90 -15.73 3.31 14.33
C ASN A 90 -14.27 3.76 14.37
N LYS A 91 -13.87 4.33 15.49
CA LYS A 91 -12.46 4.64 15.73
C LYS A 91 -11.71 3.36 16.11
N ILE A 92 -10.52 3.22 15.56
CA ILE A 92 -9.58 2.16 15.91
C ILE A 92 -8.22 2.77 16.24
N ASN A 93 -7.42 2.03 17.02
CA ASN A 93 -6.09 2.46 17.42
C ASN A 93 -5.05 1.53 16.82
N LEU A 94 -4.10 2.08 16.09
CA LEU A 94 -2.98 1.38 15.47
C LEU A 94 -1.63 2.03 15.87
N PRO A 95 -1.28 2.06 17.18
CA PRO A 95 -0.17 2.87 17.71
C PRO A 95 1.22 2.47 17.18
N HIS A 96 1.37 1.27 16.62
CA HIS A 96 2.66 0.80 16.10
C HIS A 96 2.85 1.11 14.61
N THR A 97 1.84 1.62 13.91
CA THR A 97 1.95 2.01 12.50
C THR A 97 2.93 3.15 12.27
N LYS A 98 3.22 3.98 13.29
CA LYS A 98 4.31 4.98 13.28
C LYS A 98 5.69 4.38 13.00
N TYR A 99 5.89 3.08 13.27
CA TYR A 99 7.13 2.37 12.96
C TYR A 99 7.14 1.76 11.55
N GLY A 100 6.02 1.82 10.82
CA GLY A 100 5.83 1.15 9.53
C GLY A 100 6.90 1.52 8.50
N ILE A 101 7.16 2.81 8.29
CA ILE A 101 8.21 3.25 7.36
C ILE A 101 9.59 2.73 7.79
N SER A 102 9.96 2.86 9.07
CA SER A 102 11.27 2.37 9.53
C SER A 102 11.43 0.86 9.33
N VAL A 103 10.38 0.08 9.62
CA VAL A 103 10.37 -1.38 9.41
C VAL A 103 10.46 -1.72 7.93
N TYR A 104 9.68 -1.05 7.08
CA TYR A 104 9.71 -1.24 5.63
C TYR A 104 11.10 -0.95 5.06
N TYR A 105 11.74 0.16 5.46
CA TYR A 105 13.08 0.55 5.00
C TYR A 105 14.23 -0.28 5.62
N ILE A 106 13.94 -1.28 6.44
CA ILE A 106 14.90 -2.31 6.83
C ILE A 106 14.64 -3.60 6.05
N ILE A 107 13.39 -4.06 6.03
CA ILE A 107 13.02 -5.33 5.39
C ILE A 107 13.20 -5.25 3.87
N GLN A 108 12.67 -4.19 3.24
CA GLN A 108 12.70 -4.04 1.80
C GLN A 108 14.13 -3.98 1.26
N PRO A 109 15.06 -3.15 1.80
CA PRO A 109 16.43 -3.11 1.31
C PRO A 109 17.19 -4.41 1.56
N ALA A 110 16.97 -5.07 2.72
CA ALA A 110 17.57 -6.36 3.02
C ALA A 110 17.20 -7.42 1.96
N GLU A 111 15.95 -7.49 1.57
CA GLU A 111 15.52 -8.43 0.53
C GLU A 111 16.00 -8.01 -0.86
N VAL A 112 16.02 -6.70 -1.16
CA VAL A 112 16.58 -6.16 -2.41
C VAL A 112 18.06 -6.55 -2.56
N SER A 113 18.88 -6.40 -1.52
CA SER A 113 20.31 -6.71 -1.62
C SER A 113 20.57 -8.17 -1.98
N SER A 114 19.72 -9.09 -1.49
CA SER A 114 19.75 -10.50 -1.85
C SER A 114 19.15 -10.76 -3.24
N ASN A 115 17.98 -10.22 -3.54
CA ASN A 115 17.24 -10.48 -4.79
C ASN A 115 17.98 -9.99 -6.03
N LEU A 116 18.53 -8.77 -5.95
CA LEU A 116 19.27 -8.16 -7.04
C LEU A 116 20.69 -8.73 -7.17
N SER A 117 21.09 -9.64 -6.28
CA SER A 117 22.44 -10.18 -6.30
C SER A 117 22.75 -10.97 -7.59
N ARG A 118 21.70 -11.51 -8.22
CA ARG A 118 21.75 -12.29 -9.47
C ARG A 118 22.12 -11.47 -10.72
N TYR A 119 22.06 -10.14 -10.67
CA TYR A 119 22.40 -9.26 -11.80
C TYR A 119 23.91 -9.02 -11.81
N ASP A 120 24.63 -9.96 -12.43
CA ASP A 120 26.09 -9.99 -12.52
C ASP A 120 26.60 -9.75 -13.95
N GLY A 121 25.72 -9.68 -14.94
CA GLY A 121 26.06 -9.54 -16.36
C GLY A 121 26.59 -10.82 -17.01
N ILE A 122 26.62 -11.95 -16.30
CA ILE A 122 27.17 -13.22 -16.82
C ILE A 122 26.13 -13.97 -17.65
N ARG A 123 24.93 -14.17 -17.09
CA ARG A 123 23.86 -14.92 -17.77
C ARG A 123 22.98 -14.02 -18.64
N TYR A 124 22.81 -12.76 -18.25
CA TYR A 124 21.96 -11.79 -18.95
C TYR A 124 22.22 -10.36 -18.43
N GLY A 125 21.84 -9.37 -19.23
CA GLY A 125 21.82 -7.95 -18.83
C GLY A 125 23.20 -7.34 -18.59
N LYS A 126 23.21 -6.21 -17.88
CA LYS A 126 24.43 -5.53 -17.43
C LYS A 126 24.74 -5.89 -15.96
N GLY A 127 25.97 -5.61 -15.54
CA GLY A 127 26.40 -5.75 -14.15
C GLY A 127 25.77 -4.70 -13.21
N ARG A 128 26.10 -4.79 -11.92
CA ARG A 128 25.57 -3.89 -10.87
C ARG A 128 26.08 -2.45 -10.95
N ASP A 129 27.15 -2.22 -11.71
CA ASP A 129 27.67 -0.89 -12.03
C ASP A 129 26.64 -0.04 -12.79
N ALA A 130 25.78 -0.69 -13.58
CA ALA A 130 24.69 -0.06 -14.33
C ALA A 130 23.46 0.31 -13.48
N PHE A 131 23.42 -0.04 -12.18
CA PHE A 131 22.31 0.37 -11.31
C PHE A 131 22.31 1.88 -11.04
N SER A 132 21.12 2.45 -10.89
CA SER A 132 20.97 3.83 -10.42
C SER A 132 21.40 3.98 -8.96
N GLU A 133 21.64 5.21 -8.54
CA GLU A 133 22.11 5.51 -7.18
C GLU A 133 21.12 5.07 -6.09
N GLU A 134 19.81 5.13 -6.33
CA GLU A 134 18.81 4.65 -5.38
C GLU A 134 18.86 3.12 -5.21
N ALA A 135 19.02 2.37 -6.31
CA ALA A 135 19.17 0.92 -6.25
C ALA A 135 20.46 0.53 -5.51
N LYS A 136 21.59 1.21 -5.80
CA LYS A 136 22.85 1.01 -5.07
C LYS A 136 22.71 1.33 -3.58
N ARG A 137 22.04 2.44 -3.22
CA ARG A 137 21.78 2.83 -1.83
C ARG A 137 21.03 1.74 -1.07
N ARG A 138 19.97 1.19 -1.66
CA ARG A 138 19.19 0.09 -1.06
C ARG A 138 20.01 -1.19 -0.93
N ILE A 139 20.82 -1.55 -1.94
CA ILE A 139 21.71 -2.71 -1.85
C ILE A 139 22.72 -2.55 -0.72
N MET A 140 23.35 -1.38 -0.58
CA MET A 140 24.31 -1.09 0.50
C MET A 140 23.65 -1.19 1.88
N LEU A 141 22.51 -0.51 2.07
CA LEU A 141 21.75 -0.56 3.33
C LEU A 141 21.30 -1.99 3.66
N GLY A 142 20.76 -2.70 2.68
CA GLY A 142 20.33 -4.09 2.82
C GLY A 142 21.46 -5.03 3.21
N THR A 143 22.63 -4.87 2.60
CA THR A 143 23.83 -5.65 2.94
C THR A 143 24.29 -5.35 4.36
N TYR A 144 24.25 -4.09 4.79
CA TYR A 144 24.59 -3.68 6.15
C TYR A 144 23.66 -4.29 7.19
N VAL A 145 22.34 -4.17 7.02
CA VAL A 145 21.37 -4.68 8.02
C VAL A 145 21.31 -6.21 8.08
N LEU A 146 21.85 -6.91 7.08
CA LEU A 146 22.00 -8.38 7.07
C LEU A 146 23.38 -8.85 7.53
N SER A 147 24.34 -7.94 7.72
CA SER A 147 25.71 -8.32 8.08
C SER A 147 25.81 -8.85 9.52
N SER A 148 26.81 -9.70 9.75
CA SER A 148 27.12 -10.23 11.08
C SER A 148 27.34 -9.09 12.08
N GLY A 149 26.79 -9.23 13.29
CA GLY A 149 26.80 -8.19 14.33
C GLY A 149 25.67 -7.17 14.24
N TYR A 150 25.05 -6.99 13.07
CA TYR A 150 23.96 -6.03 12.85
C TYR A 150 22.60 -6.69 12.56
N TYR A 151 22.59 -7.95 12.10
CA TYR A 151 21.38 -8.71 11.79
C TYR A 151 20.32 -8.67 12.90
N ASP A 152 20.71 -8.98 14.14
CA ASP A 152 19.78 -9.05 15.26
C ASP A 152 19.20 -7.68 15.63
N ALA A 153 20.06 -6.65 15.59
CA ALA A 153 19.71 -5.28 15.97
C ALA A 153 18.79 -4.60 14.93
N TYR A 154 18.94 -4.94 13.65
CA TYR A 154 18.18 -4.33 12.57
C TYR A 154 17.14 -5.28 11.97
N TYR A 155 17.56 -6.28 11.18
CA TYR A 155 16.63 -7.11 10.42
C TYR A 155 15.71 -7.94 11.31
N LEU A 156 16.25 -8.69 12.28
CA LEU A 156 15.44 -9.48 13.20
C LEU A 156 14.51 -8.58 14.04
N LYS A 157 15.01 -7.42 14.50
CA LYS A 157 14.20 -6.45 15.22
C LYS A 157 13.04 -5.93 14.37
N ALA A 158 13.29 -5.57 13.10
CA ALA A 158 12.26 -5.12 12.17
C ALA A 158 11.20 -6.21 11.93
N MET A 159 11.60 -7.47 11.76
CA MET A 159 10.68 -8.60 11.61
C MET A 159 9.80 -8.82 12.86
N LYS A 160 10.36 -8.64 14.06
CA LYS A 160 9.59 -8.68 15.32
C LYS A 160 8.57 -7.54 15.39
N VAL A 161 8.95 -6.32 15.00
CA VAL A 161 8.02 -5.17 14.96
C VAL A 161 6.95 -5.36 13.88
N ARG A 162 7.30 -5.87 12.69
CA ARG A 162 6.32 -6.26 11.66
C ARG A 162 5.28 -7.23 12.22
N SER A 163 5.70 -8.21 13.01
CA SER A 163 4.79 -9.16 13.66
C SER A 163 3.84 -8.47 14.68
N VAL A 164 4.28 -7.42 15.37
CA VAL A 164 3.41 -6.61 16.24
C VAL A 164 2.37 -5.87 15.40
N ILE A 165 2.79 -5.20 14.33
CA ILE A 165 1.91 -4.46 13.41
C ILE A 165 0.85 -5.39 12.82
N ILE A 166 1.24 -6.59 12.35
CA ILE A 166 0.32 -7.61 11.84
C ILE A 166 -0.75 -7.96 12.89
N ARG A 167 -0.34 -8.29 14.12
CA ARG A 167 -1.28 -8.68 15.17
C ARG A 167 -2.25 -7.56 15.54
N GLU A 168 -1.77 -6.32 15.54
CA GLU A 168 -2.56 -5.13 15.84
C GLU A 168 -3.64 -4.90 14.78
N ILE A 169 -3.28 -4.99 13.51
CA ILE A 169 -4.23 -4.88 12.40
C ILE A 169 -5.24 -6.04 12.41
N ASP A 170 -4.78 -7.28 12.62
CA ASP A 170 -5.66 -8.44 12.75
C ASP A 170 -6.64 -8.28 13.92
N GLN A 171 -6.20 -7.65 15.02
CA GLN A 171 -7.06 -7.33 16.16
C GLN A 171 -8.06 -6.22 15.83
N ALA A 172 -7.65 -5.18 15.09
CA ALA A 172 -8.55 -4.11 14.65
C ALA A 172 -9.70 -4.64 13.79
N PHE A 173 -9.42 -5.59 12.88
CA PHE A 173 -10.44 -6.26 12.06
C PHE A 173 -11.44 -7.13 12.85
N LYS A 174 -11.24 -7.34 14.16
CA LYS A 174 -12.30 -7.91 15.01
C LYS A 174 -13.40 -6.90 15.33
N SER A 175 -13.12 -5.61 15.19
CA SER A 175 -14.04 -4.50 15.50
C SER A 175 -14.55 -3.76 14.26
N CYS A 176 -13.94 -3.97 13.10
CA CYS A 176 -14.34 -3.37 11.82
C CYS A 176 -14.14 -4.36 10.66
N ASP A 177 -14.85 -4.15 9.56
CA ASP A 177 -14.76 -4.95 8.34
C ASP A 177 -13.61 -4.52 7.44
N ALA A 178 -13.37 -3.21 7.38
CA ALA A 178 -12.32 -2.59 6.58
C ALA A 178 -11.73 -1.40 7.33
N ILE A 179 -10.61 -0.87 6.86
CA ILE A 179 -9.94 0.31 7.40
C ILE A 179 -9.85 1.35 6.29
N ILE A 180 -10.24 2.60 6.57
CA ILE A 180 -10.03 3.71 5.64
C ILE A 180 -8.73 4.45 5.97
N ALA A 181 -7.97 4.82 4.94
CA ALA A 181 -6.72 5.55 5.08
C ALA A 181 -6.49 6.53 3.92
N PRO A 182 -5.63 7.55 4.09
CA PRO A 182 -5.09 8.30 2.96
C PRO A 182 -4.25 7.40 2.04
N VAL A 183 -4.21 7.69 0.74
CA VAL A 183 -3.25 7.03 -0.17
C VAL A 183 -1.83 7.53 0.11
N SER A 184 -1.69 8.84 0.30
CA SER A 184 -0.43 9.56 0.50
C SER A 184 -0.62 10.63 1.59
N THR A 185 0.48 11.09 2.18
CA THR A 185 0.50 12.20 3.15
C THR A 185 0.29 13.57 2.51
N THR A 186 0.64 13.71 1.23
CA THR A 186 0.54 14.96 0.46
C THR A 186 -0.18 14.74 -0.87
N PRO A 187 -0.71 15.81 -1.49
CA PRO A 187 -1.12 15.77 -2.89
C PRO A 187 0.06 15.46 -3.83
N PRO A 188 -0.21 15.24 -5.14
CA PRO A 188 0.83 15.14 -6.15
C PRO A 188 1.78 16.35 -6.09
N PHE A 189 3.09 16.08 -6.09
CA PHE A 189 4.15 17.09 -6.02
C PHE A 189 4.87 17.22 -7.37
N LYS A 190 5.60 18.33 -7.59
CA LYS A 190 6.26 18.61 -8.85
C LYS A 190 7.48 17.70 -9.08
N LEU A 191 7.84 17.51 -10.35
CA LEU A 191 9.10 16.86 -10.71
C LEU A 191 10.28 17.62 -10.07
N GLY A 192 11.19 16.89 -9.43
CA GLY A 192 12.34 17.49 -8.73
C GLY A 192 12.10 17.88 -7.27
N GLU A 193 10.86 18.05 -6.84
CA GLU A 193 10.53 18.68 -5.55
C GLU A 193 11.07 17.93 -4.32
N LYS A 194 11.12 16.59 -4.39
CA LYS A 194 11.53 15.72 -3.27
C LYS A 194 12.79 14.88 -3.57
N ILE A 195 13.52 15.17 -4.65
CA ILE A 195 14.68 14.35 -5.06
C ILE A 195 15.87 14.50 -4.10
N SER A 196 16.03 15.69 -3.50
CA SER A 196 17.15 16.00 -2.60
C SER A 196 16.98 15.48 -1.17
N ASP A 197 15.78 15.02 -0.80
CA ASP A 197 15.46 14.55 0.55
C ASP A 197 14.75 13.18 0.49
N PRO A 198 15.53 12.08 0.49
CA PRO A 198 14.98 10.73 0.46
C PRO A 198 14.02 10.45 1.61
N LEU A 199 14.23 11.03 2.80
CA LEU A 199 13.37 10.78 3.96
C LEU A 199 11.97 11.38 3.75
N LYS A 200 11.87 12.58 3.18
CA LYS A 200 10.58 13.17 2.81
C LYS A 200 9.85 12.37 1.74
N MET A 201 10.59 11.79 0.79
CA MET A 201 10.00 10.85 -0.17
C MET A 201 9.46 9.61 0.55
N TYR A 202 10.21 9.04 1.48
CA TYR A 202 9.82 7.80 2.16
C TYR A 202 8.57 7.96 3.02
N LEU A 203 8.34 9.15 3.59
CA LEU A 203 7.15 9.46 4.37
C LEU A 203 5.87 9.56 3.52
N THR A 204 5.95 9.66 2.19
CA THR A 204 4.73 9.64 1.35
C THR A 204 4.04 8.28 1.38
N ASP A 205 4.80 7.22 1.62
CA ASP A 205 4.35 5.84 1.45
C ASP A 205 3.87 5.20 2.75
N ILE A 206 3.77 5.95 3.86
CA ILE A 206 3.53 5.39 5.20
C ILE A 206 2.27 4.53 5.28
N TYR A 207 1.20 4.94 4.60
CA TYR A 207 -0.07 4.22 4.59
C TYR A 207 0.00 2.98 3.70
N ALA A 208 0.54 3.09 2.50
CA ALA A 208 0.71 1.97 1.58
C ALA A 208 1.64 0.89 2.15
N ALA A 209 2.79 1.31 2.72
CA ALA A 209 3.75 0.42 3.36
C ALA A 209 3.14 -0.39 4.50
N THR A 210 2.17 0.18 5.23
CA THR A 210 1.45 -0.52 6.30
C THR A 210 0.69 -1.73 5.75
N ALA A 211 0.02 -1.59 4.60
CA ALA A 211 -0.68 -2.71 3.96
C ALA A 211 0.29 -3.82 3.51
N ASN A 212 1.43 -3.47 2.91
CA ASN A 212 2.46 -4.43 2.50
C ASN A 212 3.06 -5.18 3.71
N LEU A 213 3.38 -4.46 4.79
CA LEU A 213 3.93 -5.06 6.00
C LEU A 213 2.95 -6.03 6.65
N ALA A 214 1.66 -5.67 6.66
CA ALA A 214 0.61 -6.52 7.18
C ALA A 214 0.26 -7.69 6.25
N GLY A 215 0.60 -7.59 4.96
CA GLY A 215 0.23 -8.56 3.94
C GLY A 215 -1.28 -8.59 3.72
N ILE A 216 -1.92 -7.42 3.70
CA ILE A 216 -3.37 -7.26 3.54
C ILE A 216 -3.70 -6.57 2.21
N PRO A 217 -4.87 -6.87 1.60
CA PRO A 217 -5.29 -6.16 0.40
C PRO A 217 -5.66 -4.71 0.71
N SER A 218 -5.35 -3.82 -0.24
CA SER A 218 -5.75 -2.42 -0.22
C SER A 218 -6.19 -1.97 -1.61
N LEU A 219 -7.23 -1.14 -1.67
CA LEU A 219 -7.78 -0.58 -2.90
C LEU A 219 -7.84 0.94 -2.79
N ALA A 220 -7.09 1.62 -3.66
CA ALA A 220 -7.15 3.08 -3.79
C ALA A 220 -8.34 3.49 -4.68
N ILE A 221 -9.10 4.47 -4.23
CA ILE A 221 -10.30 5.00 -4.89
C ILE A 221 -10.07 6.50 -5.14
N PRO A 222 -10.14 6.96 -6.41
CA PRO A 222 -10.03 8.39 -6.72
C PRO A 222 -11.26 9.13 -6.21
N PHE A 223 -11.04 10.25 -5.55
CA PHE A 223 -12.12 11.11 -5.08
C PHE A 223 -11.59 12.51 -4.82
N GLY A 224 -12.26 13.50 -5.40
CA GLY A 224 -11.91 14.91 -5.22
C GLY A 224 -10.66 15.35 -5.97
N PHE A 225 -10.42 16.65 -5.90
CA PHE A 225 -9.28 17.34 -6.48
C PHE A 225 -8.74 18.36 -5.48
N THR A 226 -7.46 18.68 -5.58
CA THR A 226 -6.88 19.85 -4.91
C THR A 226 -7.46 21.15 -5.49
N ASN A 227 -7.19 22.26 -4.82
CA ASN A 227 -7.51 23.59 -5.34
C ASN A 227 -6.83 23.86 -6.70
N ASP A 228 -5.63 23.30 -6.91
CA ASP A 228 -4.89 23.39 -8.17
C ASP A 228 -5.32 22.35 -9.22
N GLY A 229 -6.40 21.61 -8.96
CA GLY A 229 -6.98 20.66 -9.92
C GLY A 229 -6.27 19.31 -10.01
N MET A 230 -5.37 18.97 -9.07
CA MET A 230 -4.69 17.68 -9.04
C MET A 230 -5.57 16.60 -8.41
N PRO A 231 -5.54 15.35 -8.90
CA PRO A 231 -6.40 14.28 -8.38
C PRO A 231 -6.02 13.91 -6.95
N LEU A 232 -7.04 13.69 -6.12
CA LEU A 232 -6.92 13.13 -4.77
C LEU A 232 -7.57 11.75 -4.71
N GLY A 233 -7.33 11.04 -3.61
CA GLY A 233 -7.94 9.75 -3.36
C GLY A 233 -7.76 9.31 -1.92
N PHE A 234 -8.39 8.20 -1.60
CA PHE A 234 -8.25 7.49 -0.34
C PHE A 234 -8.10 5.99 -0.64
N GLN A 235 -7.72 5.21 0.35
CA GLN A 235 -7.66 3.75 0.21
C GLN A 235 -8.51 3.07 1.28
N ILE A 236 -9.02 1.90 0.94
CA ILE A 236 -9.68 0.99 1.85
C ILE A 236 -8.84 -0.28 1.94
N MET A 237 -8.46 -0.66 3.16
CA MET A 237 -7.71 -1.87 3.46
C MET A 237 -8.65 -2.90 4.08
N GLY A 238 -8.52 -4.16 3.67
CA GLY A 238 -9.38 -5.24 4.15
C GLY A 238 -8.58 -6.37 4.80
N PRO A 239 -9.22 -7.31 5.51
CA PRO A 239 -8.57 -8.53 5.95
C PRO A 239 -7.96 -9.32 4.78
N ARG A 240 -7.03 -10.22 5.09
CA ARG A 240 -6.45 -11.10 4.05
C ARG A 240 -7.56 -11.81 3.27
N TYR A 241 -7.40 -11.87 1.94
CA TYR A 241 -8.33 -12.50 0.99
C TYR A 241 -9.70 -11.81 0.85
N SER A 242 -9.86 -10.58 1.36
CA SER A 242 -11.12 -9.84 1.34
C SER A 242 -11.26 -8.87 0.14
N GLU A 243 -10.66 -9.15 -1.01
CA GLU A 243 -10.70 -8.25 -2.17
C GLU A 243 -12.15 -8.01 -2.63
N ASN A 244 -13.02 -9.02 -2.53
CA ASN A 244 -14.46 -8.88 -2.82
C ASN A 244 -15.16 -7.84 -1.93
N LEU A 245 -14.76 -7.74 -0.66
CA LEU A 245 -15.25 -6.70 0.26
C LEU A 245 -14.81 -5.31 -0.23
N LEU A 246 -13.55 -5.17 -0.63
CA LEU A 246 -13.01 -3.90 -1.13
C LEU A 246 -13.68 -3.46 -2.42
N PHE A 247 -13.87 -4.39 -3.37
CA PHE A 247 -14.60 -4.08 -4.61
C PHE A 247 -16.04 -3.66 -4.33
N HIS A 248 -16.73 -4.34 -3.42
CA HIS A 248 -18.10 -3.96 -3.06
C HIS A 248 -18.17 -2.55 -2.44
N LEU A 249 -17.24 -2.21 -1.54
CA LEU A 249 -17.17 -0.86 -0.97
C LEU A 249 -16.85 0.20 -2.04
N ALA A 250 -15.94 -0.11 -2.97
CA ALA A 250 -15.55 0.80 -4.04
C ALA A 250 -16.65 1.01 -5.08
N GLU A 251 -17.29 -0.06 -5.57
CA GLU A 251 -18.43 0.00 -6.50
C GLU A 251 -19.58 0.84 -5.91
N ASN A 252 -19.90 0.64 -4.62
CA ASN A 252 -20.89 1.46 -3.92
C ASN A 252 -20.46 2.93 -3.83
N PHE A 253 -19.21 3.19 -3.47
CA PHE A 253 -18.70 4.57 -3.37
C PHE A 253 -18.71 5.30 -4.72
N GLU A 254 -18.32 4.63 -5.80
CA GLU A 254 -18.40 5.16 -7.17
C GLU A 254 -19.84 5.57 -7.49
N ALA A 255 -20.84 4.74 -7.14
CA ALA A 255 -22.25 5.05 -7.33
C ALA A 255 -22.74 6.25 -6.49
N TYR A 256 -22.17 6.48 -5.31
CA TYR A 256 -22.56 7.60 -4.43
C TYR A 256 -21.90 8.92 -4.81
N SER A 257 -20.68 8.88 -5.37
CA SER A 257 -19.77 10.03 -5.39
C SER A 257 -20.01 11.01 -6.53
N ASN A 258 -20.81 10.64 -7.54
CA ASN A 258 -20.91 11.37 -8.82
C ASN A 258 -19.53 11.78 -9.37
N TYR A 259 -18.47 11.04 -9.01
CA TYR A 259 -17.12 11.40 -9.36
C TYR A 259 -16.91 11.09 -10.84
N THR A 260 -16.71 12.13 -11.63
CA THR A 260 -16.38 11.99 -13.04
C THR A 260 -14.87 11.91 -13.18
N ILE A 261 -14.40 10.80 -13.73
CA ILE A 261 -13.01 10.64 -14.12
C ILE A 261 -12.70 11.67 -15.20
N LYS A 262 -11.84 12.63 -14.86
CA LYS A 262 -11.31 13.56 -15.85
C LYS A 262 -10.28 12.82 -16.70
N ASN A 263 -10.51 12.77 -18.00
CA ASN A 263 -9.43 12.42 -18.92
C ASN A 263 -8.47 13.61 -18.94
N PRO A 264 -7.17 13.43 -18.67
CA PRO A 264 -6.21 14.50 -18.81
C PRO A 264 -6.23 15.01 -20.25
N ASP A 265 -6.18 16.33 -20.43
CA ASP A 265 -6.04 16.93 -21.74
C ASP A 265 -4.61 16.72 -22.24
N ILE A 266 -4.40 15.57 -22.89
CA ILE A 266 -3.09 15.15 -23.40
C ILE A 266 -2.66 15.90 -24.66
N TYR A 267 -3.50 16.79 -25.20
CA TYR A 267 -3.18 17.57 -26.40
C TYR A 267 -2.57 18.94 -26.09
N ASN A 268 -2.58 19.36 -24.82
CA ASN A 268 -2.06 20.66 -24.36
C ASN A 268 -0.87 20.53 -23.39
N LEU A 269 -0.13 19.41 -23.42
CA LEU A 269 1.12 19.20 -22.67
C LEU A 269 2.34 19.57 -23.52
#